data_AF-A0A2V3IHF0-F1
#
_entry.id   AF-A0A2V3IHF0-F1
#
_cell.length_a   1.000
_cell.length_b   1.000
_cell.length_c   1.000
_cell.angle_alpha   90.00
_cell.angle_beta   90.00
_cell.angle_gamma   90.00
#
_symmetry.space_group_name_H-M   'P 1'
#
loop_
_entity.id
_entity.type
_entity.pdbx_description
1 polymer ?
#
loop_
_entity_poly.entity_id
_entity_poly.type
_entity_poly.pdbx_seq_one_letter_code
_entity_poly.pdbx_strand_id
1 'polypeptide(L)'
;MSHQLPPSPAECRAEKQIAPAIYFTPPPASVNLRPPPMSAATSYAHMTLPQLHDELHHLRHTVSMLRASNDEMRQLDPHHLDDDLTQAIGENVALIVRRDAHIQHIRRLIARLQPHCDHHLPQQQPQQRACHQPQPRSVSFAPHVHNAHTNAQPADAPASPTPQHGLYL
;
A
#
# COMPACT_ATOMS: atom_id res chain seq x y z
N MET A 1 28.39 -12.03 -82.50
CA MET A 1 27.12 -12.62 -82.05
C MET A 1 27.23 -12.82 -80.54
N SER A 2 26.63 -11.91 -79.77
CA SER A 2 26.77 -11.89 -78.31
C SER A 2 25.59 -12.62 -77.68
N HIS A 3 25.86 -13.71 -76.98
CA HIS A 3 24.85 -14.47 -76.25
C HIS A 3 24.52 -13.74 -74.95
N GLN A 4 23.27 -13.31 -74.86
CA GLN A 4 22.68 -12.65 -73.71
C GLN A 4 22.18 -13.73 -72.73
N LEU A 5 22.76 -13.79 -71.54
CA LEU A 5 22.31 -14.67 -70.46
C LEU A 5 21.02 -14.11 -69.83
N PRO A 6 20.05 -14.96 -69.46
CA PRO A 6 18.82 -14.52 -68.82
C PRO A 6 19.06 -14.09 -67.36
N PRO A 7 18.33 -13.07 -66.86
CA PRO A 7 18.40 -12.67 -65.46
C PRO A 7 17.77 -13.73 -64.53
N SER A 8 18.42 -13.91 -63.38
CA SER A 8 18.07 -14.82 -62.29
C SER A 8 16.66 -14.55 -61.73
N PRO A 9 15.90 -15.58 -61.30
CA PRO A 9 14.55 -15.41 -60.81
C PRO A 9 14.54 -14.74 -59.43
N ALA A 10 13.80 -13.62 -59.38
CA ALA A 10 13.07 -13.09 -58.24
C ALA A 10 13.39 -13.70 -56.87
N GLU A 11 14.26 -13.02 -56.12
CA GLU A 11 14.16 -13.05 -54.67
C GLU A 11 12.79 -12.47 -54.28
N CYS A 12 11.82 -13.35 -54.05
CA CYS A 12 10.62 -13.05 -53.29
C CYS A 12 11.06 -12.58 -51.90
N ARG A 13 11.29 -11.26 -51.76
CA ARG A 13 11.32 -10.61 -50.46
C ARG A 13 9.93 -10.80 -49.86
N ALA A 14 9.84 -11.75 -48.94
CA ALA A 14 8.81 -11.74 -47.92
C ALA A 14 8.99 -10.45 -47.12
N GLU A 15 8.33 -9.37 -47.57
CA GLU A 15 8.00 -8.24 -46.70
C GLU A 15 7.11 -8.79 -45.60
N LYS A 16 7.74 -9.26 -44.53
CA LYS A 16 7.08 -9.39 -43.25
C LYS A 16 6.53 -8.00 -42.95
N GLN A 17 5.21 -7.86 -43.00
CA GLN A 17 4.50 -6.77 -42.33
C GLN A 17 4.94 -6.79 -40.87
N ILE A 18 5.99 -6.03 -40.57
CA ILE A 18 6.32 -5.67 -39.21
C ILE A 18 5.14 -4.80 -38.79
N ALA A 19 4.37 -5.29 -37.81
CA ALA A 19 3.28 -4.54 -37.22
C ALA A 19 3.74 -3.10 -36.94
N PRO A 20 2.88 -2.09 -37.19
CA PRO A 20 3.23 -0.70 -36.94
C PRO A 20 3.79 -0.60 -35.53
N ALA A 21 4.99 -0.01 -35.43
CA ALA A 21 5.75 0.16 -34.22
C ALA A 21 4.83 0.17 -33.00
N ILE A 22 4.88 -0.90 -32.20
CA ILE A 22 4.48 -0.78 -30.81
C ILE A 22 5.40 0.31 -30.31
N TYR A 23 4.87 1.52 -30.19
CA TYR A 23 5.54 2.58 -29.50
C TYR A 23 5.85 1.96 -28.14
N PHE A 24 7.14 1.69 -27.90
CA PHE A 24 7.65 1.75 -26.56
C PHE A 24 7.27 3.14 -26.10
N THR A 25 6.09 3.26 -25.50
CA THR A 25 5.79 4.39 -24.65
C THR A 25 6.94 4.38 -23.67
N PRO A 26 7.82 5.39 -23.69
CA PRO A 26 8.79 5.52 -22.62
C PRO A 26 7.97 5.45 -21.32
N PRO A 27 8.44 4.71 -20.28
CA PRO A 27 7.75 4.70 -19.00
C PRO A 27 7.45 6.17 -18.66
N PRO A 28 6.19 6.49 -18.28
CA PRO A 28 5.75 7.87 -18.14
C PRO A 28 6.85 8.63 -17.42
N ALA A 29 7.44 9.59 -18.15
CA ALA A 29 8.67 10.26 -17.81
C ALA A 29 8.66 10.52 -16.31
N SER A 30 9.49 9.76 -15.59
CA SER A 30 9.60 9.73 -14.14
C SER A 30 8.47 10.49 -13.49
N VAL A 31 7.34 9.82 -13.17
CA VAL A 31 6.39 10.37 -12.20
C VAL A 31 7.29 10.95 -11.14
N ASN A 32 7.31 12.28 -11.06
CA ASN A 32 8.24 13.00 -10.22
C ASN A 32 7.69 12.74 -8.80
N LEU A 33 7.90 11.51 -8.31
CA LEU A 33 7.94 11.11 -6.92
C LEU A 33 9.20 11.71 -6.31
N ARG A 34 9.64 12.88 -6.80
CA ARG A 34 10.44 13.77 -6.01
C ARG A 34 9.59 13.95 -4.76
N PRO A 35 10.04 13.45 -3.60
CA PRO A 35 9.30 13.66 -2.38
C PRO A 35 9.05 15.16 -2.32
N PRO A 36 7.80 15.61 -2.10
CA PRO A 36 7.52 17.03 -2.02
C PRO A 36 8.61 17.63 -1.14
N PRO A 37 9.27 18.72 -1.58
CA PRO A 37 10.33 19.31 -0.79
C PRO A 37 9.77 19.42 0.62
N MET A 38 10.49 18.82 1.58
CA MET A 38 10.18 19.02 2.98
C MET A 38 10.40 20.51 3.21
N SER A 39 9.40 21.33 2.90
CA SER A 39 9.31 22.68 3.41
C SER A 39 9.33 22.50 4.91
N ALA A 40 10.50 22.80 5.46
CA ALA A 40 10.71 23.36 6.78
C ALA A 40 9.42 23.39 7.60
N ALA A 41 9.28 22.45 8.53
CA ALA A 41 8.22 22.47 9.52
C ALA A 41 6.84 22.82 8.94
N THR A 42 6.20 21.89 8.20
CA THR A 42 4.76 21.99 7.95
C THR A 42 4.10 22.24 9.30
N SER A 43 3.69 23.47 9.54
CA SER A 43 3.18 23.89 10.83
C SER A 43 1.78 23.31 10.96
N TYR A 44 1.69 22.10 11.50
CA TYR A 44 0.43 21.44 11.84
C TYR A 44 -0.41 22.25 12.82
N ALA A 45 0.16 23.32 13.41
CA ALA A 45 -0.53 24.26 14.28
C ALA A 45 -1.75 24.91 13.63
N HIS A 46 -1.80 25.01 12.29
CA HIS A 46 -2.94 25.60 11.57
C HIS A 46 -3.91 24.57 10.98
N MET A 47 -3.61 23.28 11.08
CA MET A 47 -4.49 22.24 10.54
C MET A 47 -5.66 21.97 11.48
N THR A 48 -6.84 21.85 10.90
CA THR A 48 -8.05 21.41 11.60
C THR A 48 -7.99 19.90 11.88
N LEU A 49 -8.81 19.42 12.81
CA LEU A 49 -8.86 18.00 13.16
C LEU A 49 -9.18 17.09 11.96
N PRO A 50 -10.14 17.41 11.07
CA PRO A 50 -10.35 16.66 9.82
C PRO A 50 -9.11 16.61 8.93
N GLN A 51 -8.42 17.74 8.73
CA GLN A 51 -7.20 17.80 7.92
C GLN A 51 -6.07 16.93 8.51
N LEU A 52 -5.95 16.88 9.83
CA LEU A 52 -5.00 16.00 10.51
C LEU A 52 -5.33 14.51 10.30
N HIS A 53 -6.61 14.13 10.27
CA HIS A 53 -7.02 12.76 9.95
C HIS A 53 -6.73 12.39 8.50
N ASP A 54 -6.99 13.30 7.55
CA ASP A 54 -6.70 13.08 6.13
C ASP A 54 -5.19 12.92 5.90
N GLU A 55 -4.37 13.79 6.49
CA GLU A 55 -2.91 13.71 6.41
C GLU A 55 -2.40 12.40 7.04
N LEU A 56 -2.96 11.98 8.18
CA LEU A 56 -2.63 10.71 8.81
C LEU A 56 -2.93 9.52 7.90
N HIS A 57 -4.08 9.54 7.21
CA HIS A 57 -4.47 8.51 6.26
C HIS A 57 -3.50 8.48 5.07
N HIS A 58 -3.17 9.65 4.51
CA HIS A 58 -2.23 9.77 3.40
C HIS A 58 -0.84 9.21 3.77
N LEU A 59 -0.28 9.60 4.91
CA LEU A 59 1.03 9.12 5.36
C LEU A 59 1.05 7.61 5.57
N ARG A 60 -0.01 7.03 6.15
CA ARG A 60 -0.11 5.57 6.34
C ARG A 60 -0.16 4.84 5.00
N HIS A 61 -0.88 5.39 4.03
CA HIS A 61 -0.92 4.84 2.69
C HIS A 61 0.46 4.89 2.03
N THR A 62 1.17 6.02 2.10
CA THR A 62 2.54 6.14 1.57
C THR A 62 3.51 5.15 2.22
N VAL A 63 3.46 5.00 3.55
CA VAL A 63 4.30 4.01 4.26
C VAL A 63 3.99 2.59 3.80
N SER A 64 2.70 2.26 3.60
CA SER A 64 2.28 0.96 3.08
C SER A 64 2.85 0.70 1.68
N MET A 65 2.79 1.68 0.79
CA MET A 65 3.33 1.58 -0.57
C MET A 65 4.85 1.40 -0.58
N LEU A 66 5.58 2.15 0.26
CA LEU A 66 7.04 2.02 0.38
C LEU A 66 7.45 0.64 0.91
N ARG A 67 6.69 0.07 1.86
CA ARG A 67 6.95 -1.28 2.37
C ARG A 67 6.72 -2.34 1.29
N ALA A 68 5.60 -2.25 0.57
CA ALA A 68 5.31 -3.15 -0.55
C ALA A 68 6.40 -3.09 -1.63
N SER A 69 6.83 -1.88 -2.01
CA SER A 69 7.93 -1.69 -2.96
C SER A 69 9.26 -2.30 -2.48
N ASN A 70 9.58 -2.19 -1.19
CA ASN A 70 10.76 -2.84 -0.62
C ASN A 70 10.66 -4.36 -0.66
N ASP A 71 9.47 -4.92 -0.39
CA ASP A 71 9.26 -6.35 -0.45
C ASP A 71 9.35 -6.89 -1.88
N GLU A 72 8.87 -6.13 -2.88
CA GLU A 72 9.05 -6.43 -4.30
C GLU A 72 10.53 -6.41 -4.70
N MET A 73 11.29 -5.38 -4.31
CA MET A 73 12.73 -5.30 -4.61
C MET A 73 13.53 -6.45 -3.99
N ARG A 74 13.19 -6.88 -2.78
CA ARG A 74 13.82 -8.05 -2.13
C ARG A 74 13.47 -9.37 -2.83
N GLN A 75 12.30 -9.48 -3.44
CA GLN A 75 11.94 -10.65 -4.24
C GLN A 75 12.72 -10.68 -5.56
N LEU A 76 13.02 -9.51 -6.13
CA LEU A 76 13.82 -9.39 -7.36
C LEU A 76 15.30 -9.69 -7.12
N ASP A 77 15.85 -9.27 -5.97
CA ASP A 77 17.24 -9.53 -5.58
C ASP A 77 17.34 -10.13 -4.17
N PRO A 78 17.07 -11.44 -4.02
CA PRO A 78 17.08 -12.12 -2.72
C PRO A 78 18.48 -12.30 -2.13
N HIS A 79 19.52 -12.11 -2.95
CA HIS A 79 20.91 -12.28 -2.55
C HIS A 79 21.65 -10.95 -2.34
N HIS A 80 20.96 -9.82 -2.52
CA HIS A 80 21.55 -8.48 -2.35
C HIS A 80 22.80 -8.30 -3.21
N LEU A 81 22.76 -8.79 -4.45
CA LEU A 81 23.86 -8.69 -5.41
C LEU A 81 23.80 -7.40 -6.23
N ASP A 82 22.63 -6.77 -6.29
CA ASP A 82 22.40 -5.50 -6.95
C ASP A 82 22.52 -4.36 -5.93
N ASP A 83 23.62 -3.60 -6.03
CA ASP A 83 23.92 -2.47 -5.16
C ASP A 83 22.87 -1.34 -5.31
N ASP A 84 22.30 -1.15 -6.51
CA ASP A 84 21.30 -0.11 -6.77
C ASP A 84 19.99 -0.46 -6.06
N LEU A 85 19.55 -1.72 -6.14
CA LEU A 85 18.37 -2.19 -5.40
C LEU A 85 18.58 -2.12 -3.88
N THR A 86 19.77 -2.51 -3.41
CA THR A 86 20.13 -2.43 -2.00
C THR A 86 20.09 -0.99 -1.49
N GLN A 87 20.64 -0.04 -2.26
CA GLN A 87 20.59 1.38 -1.93
C GLN A 87 19.15 1.90 -1.93
N ALA A 88 18.35 1.59 -2.96
CA ALA A 88 16.96 2.02 -3.06
C ALA A 88 16.10 1.52 -1.89
N ILE A 89 16.28 0.27 -1.46
CA ILE A 89 15.64 -0.27 -0.26
C ILE A 89 16.03 0.55 0.98
N GLY A 90 17.33 0.86 1.13
CA GLY A 90 17.84 1.68 2.24
C GLY A 90 17.23 3.09 2.28
N GLU A 91 17.12 3.75 1.13
CA GLU A 91 16.49 5.06 1.00
C GLU A 91 15.01 5.02 1.38
N ASN A 92 14.27 4.00 0.92
CA ASN A 92 12.88 3.77 1.29
C ASN A 92 12.72 3.50 2.78
N VAL A 93 13.61 2.72 3.41
CA VAL A 93 13.61 2.50 4.86
C VAL A 93 13.78 3.83 5.61
N ALA A 94 14.72 4.67 5.19
CA ALA A 94 14.93 5.98 5.79
C ALA A 94 13.70 6.90 5.62
N LEU A 95 13.01 6.82 4.49
CA LEU A 95 11.73 7.51 4.28
C LEU A 95 10.63 6.99 5.20
N ILE A 96 10.48 5.66 5.33
CA ILE A 96 9.49 5.03 6.22
C ILE A 96 9.69 5.51 7.66
N VAL A 97 10.92 5.47 8.18
CA VAL A 97 11.23 5.91 9.56
C VAL A 97 10.82 7.37 9.78
N ARG A 98 11.12 8.25 8.83
CA ARG A 98 10.73 9.68 8.89
C ARG A 98 9.21 9.84 8.86
N ARG A 99 8.50 9.10 8.02
CA ARG A 99 7.03 9.15 7.90
C ARG A 99 6.34 8.56 9.14
N ASP A 100 6.88 7.49 9.72
CA ASP A 100 6.37 6.91 10.97
C ASP A 100 6.55 7.88 12.15
N ALA A 101 7.69 8.55 12.27
CA ALA A 101 7.88 9.62 13.26
C ALA A 101 6.85 10.75 13.09
N HIS A 102 6.53 11.08 11.85
CA HIS A 102 5.53 12.08 11.50
C HIS A 102 4.10 11.64 11.87
N ILE A 103 3.72 10.39 11.57
CA ILE A 103 2.47 9.76 12.00
C ILE A 103 2.31 9.86 13.54
N GLN A 104 3.37 9.58 14.30
CA GLN A 104 3.34 9.69 15.76
C GLN A 104 3.19 11.14 16.24
N HIS A 105 3.73 12.12 15.51
CA HIS A 105 3.51 13.52 15.81
C HIS A 105 2.05 13.92 15.61
N ILE A 106 1.45 13.60 14.46
CA ILE A 106 0.03 13.91 14.18
C ILE A 106 -0.90 13.24 15.18
N ARG A 107 -0.66 11.96 15.53
CA ARG A 107 -1.45 11.26 16.55
C ARG A 107 -1.45 11.99 17.90
N ARG A 108 -0.31 12.53 18.31
CA ARG A 108 -0.21 13.33 19.55
C ARG A 108 -0.96 14.66 19.43
N LEU A 109 -0.98 15.29 18.25
CA LEU A 109 -1.77 16.51 18.02
C LEU A 109 -3.27 16.23 18.08
N ILE A 110 -3.75 15.18 17.40
CA ILE A 110 -5.16 14.78 17.44
C ILE A 110 -5.60 14.49 18.88
N ALA A 111 -4.82 13.72 19.64
CA ALA A 111 -5.11 13.41 21.04
C ALA A 111 -5.18 14.65 21.94
N ARG A 112 -4.43 15.72 21.64
CA ARG A 112 -4.51 17.01 22.36
C ARG A 112 -5.73 17.84 21.98
N LEU A 113 -6.18 17.75 20.74
CA LEU A 113 -7.31 18.55 20.23
C LEU A 113 -8.67 17.90 20.53
N GLN A 114 -8.75 16.57 20.55
CA GLN A 114 -9.97 15.81 20.77
C GLN A 114 -10.72 16.11 22.10
N PRO A 115 -10.07 16.26 23.27
CA PRO A 115 -10.80 16.56 24.52
C PRO A 115 -11.57 17.88 24.50
N HIS A 116 -11.21 18.81 23.61
CA HIS A 116 -11.93 20.08 23.45
C HIS A 116 -13.20 19.96 22.60
N CYS A 117 -13.37 18.88 21.83
CA CYS A 117 -14.56 18.66 21.00
C CYS A 117 -15.68 17.92 21.74
N ASP A 118 -15.34 17.01 22.66
CA ASP A 118 -16.32 16.18 23.36
C ASP A 118 -17.03 16.89 24.52
N HIS A 119 -16.54 18.06 24.97
CA HIS A 119 -17.13 18.83 26.07
C HIS A 119 -18.29 19.75 25.67
N HIS A 120 -18.66 19.82 24.39
CA HIS A 120 -19.70 20.71 23.89
C HIS A 120 -20.93 20.00 23.32
N LEU A 121 -21.23 18.78 23.78
CA LEU A 121 -22.59 18.26 23.67
C LEU A 121 -23.47 19.07 24.64
N PRO A 122 -24.40 19.93 24.15
CA PRO A 122 -25.38 20.52 25.03
C PRO A 122 -26.10 19.35 25.69
N GLN A 123 -26.14 19.33 27.04
CA GLN A 123 -27.05 18.48 27.78
C GLN A 123 -28.44 18.72 27.19
N GLN A 124 -28.88 17.84 26.30
CA GLN A 124 -30.28 17.76 25.98
C GLN A 124 -30.93 17.30 27.27
N GLN A 125 -31.61 18.25 27.93
CA GLN A 125 -32.51 17.95 29.03
C GLN A 125 -33.37 16.76 28.62
N PRO A 126 -33.55 15.76 29.50
CA PRO A 126 -34.45 14.66 29.21
C PRO A 126 -35.87 15.23 29.09
N GLN A 127 -36.31 15.52 27.86
CA GLN A 127 -37.72 15.72 27.58
C GLN A 127 -38.41 14.40 27.91
N GLN A 128 -39.21 14.47 28.97
CA GLN A 128 -40.05 13.40 29.48
C GLN A 128 -40.87 12.82 28.34
N ARG A 129 -40.46 11.65 27.83
CA ARG A 129 -41.25 10.88 26.89
C ARG A 129 -42.42 10.28 27.67
N ALA A 130 -43.58 10.91 27.51
CA ALA A 130 -44.86 10.38 27.94
C ALA A 130 -45.02 8.94 27.44
N CYS A 131 -45.46 8.09 28.37
CA CYS A 131 -45.72 6.67 28.21
C CYS A 131 -46.69 6.42 27.05
N HIS A 132 -46.21 5.94 25.90
CA HIS A 132 -47.08 5.34 24.87
C HIS A 132 -46.65 3.90 24.64
N GLN A 133 -47.55 3.03 25.08
CA GLN A 133 -47.50 1.58 25.11
C GLN A 133 -47.47 1.01 23.67
N PRO A 134 -46.46 0.19 23.30
CA PRO A 134 -46.51 -0.57 22.05
C PRO A 134 -47.32 -1.86 22.22
N GLN A 135 -48.30 -2.07 21.34
CA GLN A 135 -49.07 -3.30 21.23
C GLN A 135 -48.23 -4.49 20.73
N PRO A 136 -48.59 -5.73 21.09
CA PRO A 136 -47.91 -6.94 20.62
C PRO A 136 -48.32 -7.26 19.17
N ARG A 137 -47.35 -7.43 18.26
CA ARG A 137 -47.59 -8.07 16.96
C ARG A 137 -46.69 -9.27 16.75
N SER A 138 -47.38 -10.40 16.58
CA SER A 138 -47.04 -11.67 15.94
C SER A 138 -45.58 -11.98 15.62
N VAL A 139 -45.08 -12.98 16.32
CA VAL A 139 -44.03 -13.89 15.86
C VAL A 139 -44.49 -14.63 14.60
N SER A 140 -43.72 -14.53 13.52
CA SER A 140 -43.78 -15.45 12.39
C SER A 140 -42.46 -16.19 12.31
N PHE A 141 -42.53 -17.51 12.49
CA PHE A 141 -41.45 -18.47 12.38
C PHE A 141 -40.90 -18.51 10.96
N ALA A 142 -39.58 -18.52 10.81
CA ALA A 142 -38.90 -19.03 9.62
C ALA A 142 -37.78 -20.01 10.05
N PRO A 143 -37.64 -21.16 9.35
CA PRO A 143 -36.87 -22.29 9.83
C PRO A 143 -35.36 -22.19 9.57
N HIS A 144 -34.65 -22.91 10.44
CA HIS A 144 -33.28 -23.38 10.35
C HIS A 144 -32.82 -23.81 8.94
N VAL A 145 -31.61 -23.40 8.57
CA VAL A 145 -30.73 -24.21 7.72
C VAL A 145 -29.34 -24.28 8.38
N HIS A 146 -28.94 -25.51 8.68
CA HIS A 146 -27.63 -25.94 9.15
C HIS A 146 -26.57 -25.89 8.03
N ASN A 147 -25.32 -26.14 8.42
CA ASN A 147 -24.12 -26.52 7.64
C ASN A 147 -23.13 -25.39 7.33
N ALA A 148 -21.82 -25.55 7.51
CA ALA A 148 -21.05 -26.67 8.03
C ALA A 148 -19.68 -26.17 8.51
N HIS A 149 -19.14 -26.87 9.49
CA HIS A 149 -17.73 -26.87 9.88
C HIS A 149 -16.82 -27.08 8.68
N THR A 150 -15.71 -26.35 8.61
CA THR A 150 -14.45 -26.90 8.10
C THR A 150 -13.31 -26.43 8.98
N ASN A 151 -12.76 -27.41 9.69
CA ASN A 151 -11.66 -27.34 10.63
C ASN A 151 -10.38 -27.47 9.79
N ALA A 152 -9.59 -26.41 9.67
CA ALA A 152 -8.30 -26.46 8.99
C ALA A 152 -7.18 -26.52 10.04
N GLN A 153 -6.55 -27.68 10.15
CA GLN A 153 -5.35 -27.90 10.97
C GLN A 153 -4.17 -27.06 10.44
N PRO A 154 -3.37 -26.42 11.31
CA PRO A 154 -2.04 -25.95 10.93
C PRO A 154 -1.06 -27.12 10.90
N ALA A 155 -0.29 -27.19 9.81
CA ALA A 155 0.79 -28.14 9.61
C ALA A 155 2.03 -27.79 10.43
N ASP A 156 2.69 -28.83 10.93
CA ASP A 156 4.01 -28.86 11.56
C ASP A 156 5.06 -28.00 10.84
N ALA A 157 5.75 -27.15 11.61
CA ALA A 157 6.98 -26.51 11.19
C ALA A 157 8.18 -27.29 11.78
N PRO A 158 9.17 -27.70 10.99
CA PRO A 158 10.37 -28.35 11.50
C PRO A 158 11.32 -27.37 12.21
N ALA A 159 11.91 -27.86 13.29
CA ALA A 159 12.81 -27.16 14.20
C ALA A 159 14.07 -26.58 13.51
N SER A 160 14.40 -25.34 13.85
CA SER A 160 15.67 -24.70 13.50
C SER A 160 16.80 -25.23 14.41
N PRO A 161 17.96 -25.63 13.87
CA PRO A 161 19.13 -25.95 14.68
C PRO A 161 19.82 -24.69 15.20
N THR A 162 20.28 -24.80 16.45
CA THR A 162 20.98 -23.80 17.26
C THR A 162 22.38 -23.52 16.71
N PRO A 163 22.85 -22.26 16.62
CA PRO A 163 24.25 -21.99 16.30
C PRO A 163 25.14 -22.22 17.53
N GLN A 164 26.15 -23.09 17.38
CA GLN A 164 27.22 -23.25 18.36
C GLN A 164 28.08 -21.98 18.39
N HIS A 165 28.21 -21.41 19.60
CA HIS A 165 29.21 -20.41 19.93
C HIS A 165 30.61 -21.04 19.87
N GLY A 166 31.37 -20.68 18.85
CA GLY A 166 32.82 -20.88 18.82
C GLY A 166 33.52 -19.68 19.46
N LEU A 167 33.88 -19.82 20.74
CA LEU A 167 34.91 -19.02 21.41
C LEU A 167 36.27 -19.49 20.87
N TYR A 168 36.99 -18.61 20.17
CA TYR A 168 38.43 -18.75 20.00
C TYR A 168 39.09 -17.58 20.74
N LEU A 169 39.94 -17.96 21.70
CA LEU A 169 40.89 -17.14 22.44
C LEU A 169 42.01 -16.64 21.53
#